data_AF-A0A3D0UAM8-F1
#
_entry.id   AF-A0A3D0UAM8-F1
#
_cell.length_a   1.000
_cell.length_b   1.000
_cell.length_c   1.000
_cell.angle_alpha   90.00
_cell.angle_beta   90.00
_cell.angle_gamma   90.00
#
_symmetry.space_group_name_H-M   'P 1'
#
loop_
_entity.id
_entity.type
_entity.pdbx_description
1 polymer ?
#
loop_
_entity_poly.entity_id
_entity_poly.type
_entity_poly.pdbx_seq_one_letter_code
_entity_poly.pdbx_strand_id
1 'polypeptide(L)' 'QRGQVVVARIGDEVTVKRFDRKRNKIILLPENQDFEPIEVDSRSDDFAIEGLAVGVIRDGI' A
#
# COMPACT_ATOMS: atom_id res chain seq x y z
N GLN A 1 -9.44 5.38 2.26
CA GLN A 1 -10.21 5.72 1.04
C GLN A 1 -9.39 5.32 -0.18
N ARG A 2 -10.04 5.06 -1.33
CA ARG A 2 -9.31 4.73 -2.58
C ARG A 2 -8.42 5.91 -3.01
N GLY A 3 -7.27 5.60 -3.59
CA GLY A 3 -6.32 6.59 -4.09
C GLY A 3 -5.42 7.23 -3.03
N GLN A 4 -5.60 6.90 -1.74
CA GLN A 4 -4.72 7.37 -0.67
C GLN A 4 -3.39 6.61 -0.67
N VAL A 5 -2.31 7.27 -0.30
CA VAL A 5 -1.02 6.61 -0.03
C VAL A 5 -1.06 6.09 1.40
N VAL A 6 -0.87 4.78 1.57
CA VAL A 6 -0.96 4.12 2.87
C VAL A 6 0.32 3.37 3.18
N VAL A 7 0.56 3.18 4.47
CA VAL A 7 1.48 2.16 4.97
C VAL A 7 0.66 0.89 5.14
N ALA A 8 0.99 -0.15 4.39
CA ALA A 8 0.31 -1.44 4.44
C ALA A 8 1.30 -2.52 4.89
N ARG A 9 0.79 -3.51 5.60
CA ARG A 9 1.51 -4.72 5.97
C ARG A 9 0.86 -5.93 5.30
N ILE A 10 1.68 -6.79 4.70
CA ILE A 10 1.30 -8.06 4.08
C ILE A 10 2.13 -9.15 4.75
N GLY A 11 1.51 -9.95 5.62
CA GLY A 11 2.23 -10.85 6.53
C GLY A 11 3.23 -10.06 7.37
N ASP A 12 4.53 -10.31 7.16
CA ASP A 12 5.63 -9.64 7.86
C ASP A 12 6.28 -8.49 7.07
N GLU A 13 5.86 -8.25 5.83
CA GLU A 13 6.42 -7.20 4.97
C GLU A 13 5.62 -5.89 5.08
N VAL A 14 6.31 -4.77 5.28
CA VAL A 14 5.71 -3.43 5.31
C VAL A 14 6.06 -2.67 4.04
N THR A 15 5.05 -2.04 3.42
CA THR A 15 5.20 -1.32 2.16
C THR A 15 4.42 -0.01 2.17
N VAL A 16 4.91 0.98 1.41
CA VAL A 16 4.21 2.24 1.16
C VAL A 16 3.79 2.28 -0.29
N LYS A 17 2.47 2.35 -0.52
CA LYS A 17 1.85 2.26 -1.85
C LYS A 17 0.55 3.06 -1.90
N ARG A 18 0.08 3.38 -3.12
CA ARG A 18 -1.26 3.92 -3.31
C ARG A 18 -2.28 2.78 -3.23
N PHE A 19 -3.27 2.94 -2.36
CA PHE A 19 -4.28 1.95 -2.09
C PHE A 19 -5.48 2.08 -3.04
N ASP A 20 -5.80 1.02 -3.78
CA ASP A 20 -7.11 0.80 -4.39
C ASP A 20 -7.73 -0.50 -3.86
N ARG A 21 -9.06 -0.55 -3.77
CA ARG A 21 -9.79 -1.74 -3.30
C ARG A 21 -11.06 -1.97 -4.10
N LYS A 22 -11.17 -3.10 -4.77
CA LYS A 22 -12.38 -3.57 -5.47
C LYS A 22 -12.90 -4.85 -4.79
N ARG A 23 -14.00 -4.72 -4.03
CA ARG A 23 -14.56 -5.83 -3.23
C ARG A 23 -13.50 -6.43 -2.28
N ASN A 24 -13.13 -7.69 -2.46
CA ASN A 24 -12.10 -8.39 -1.68
C ASN A 24 -10.69 -8.27 -2.29
N LYS A 25 -10.57 -7.75 -3.51
CA LYS A 25 -9.26 -7.49 -4.12
C LYS A 25 -8.75 -6.12 -3.68
N ILE A 26 -7.55 -6.11 -3.11
CA ILE A 26 -6.78 -4.93 -2.79
C ILE A 26 -5.65 -4.85 -3.82
N ILE A 27 -5.42 -3.66 -4.35
CA ILE A 27 -4.36 -3.38 -5.31
C ILE A 27 -3.51 -2.27 -4.71
N LEU A 28 -2.24 -2.55 -4.47
CA LEU A 28 -1.26 -1.59 -4.01
C LEU A 28 -0.43 -1.12 -5.21
N LEU A 29 -0.73 0.08 -5.68
CA LEU A 29 -0.11 0.66 -6.86
C LEU A 29 1.22 1.35 -6.48
N PRO A 30 2.31 1.11 -7.22
CA PRO A 30 3.52 1.89 -7.09
C PRO A 30 3.37 3.26 -7.75
N GLU A 31 4.14 4.24 -7.27
CA GLU A 31 4.30 5.55 -7.91
C GLU A 31 5.58 5.61 -8.77
N ASN A 32 6.08 4.44 -9.19
CA ASN A 32 7.25 4.30 -10.04
C ASN A 32 6.93 3.28 -11.14
N GLN A 33 7.18 3.67 -12.39
CA GLN A 33 6.95 2.87 -13.61
C GLN A 33 7.75 1.57 -13.67
N ASP A 34 8.86 1.48 -12.93
CA ASP A 34 9.73 0.30 -12.92
C ASP A 34 9.21 -0.81 -11.99
N PHE A 35 8.09 -0.58 -11.29
CA PHE A 35 7.51 -1.52 -10.33
C PHE A 35 6.10 -1.94 -10.75
N GLU A 36 5.77 -3.20 -10.47
CA GLU A 36 4.44 -3.76 -10.71
C GLU A 36 3.50 -3.54 -9.51
N PRO A 37 2.17 -3.44 -9.74
CA PRO A 37 1.18 -3.47 -8.68
C PRO A 37 1.22 -4.77 -7.86
N ILE A 38 0.99 -4.66 -6.55
CA ILE A 38 0.80 -5.83 -5.69
C ILE A 38 -0.70 -6.09 -5.56
N GLU A 39 -1.14 -7.28 -5.96
CA GLU A 39 -2.51 -7.76 -5.72
C GLU A 39 -2.57 -8.56 -4.42
N VAL A 40 -3.56 -8.25 -3.59
CA VAL A 40 -3.79 -8.91 -2.30
C VAL A 40 -5.27 -9.31 -2.23
N ASP A 41 -5.57 -10.56 -1.88
CA ASP A 41 -6.93 -11.00 -1.56
C ASP A 41 -7.15 -10.93 -0.05
N SER A 42 -8.02 -10.00 0.36
CA SER A 42 -8.30 -9.73 1.78
C SER A 42 -8.98 -10.88 2.52
N ARG A 43 -9.28 -11.99 1.85
CA ARG A 43 -9.86 -13.20 2.45
C ARG A 43 -8.82 -14.27 2.78
N SER A 44 -7.71 -14.32 2.03
CA SER A 44 -6.66 -15.33 2.20
C SER A 44 -5.40 -14.74 2.81
N ASP A 45 -5.13 -13.47 2.53
CA ASP A 45 -3.85 -12.86 2.87
C ASP A 45 -3.95 -12.11 4.19
N ASP A 46 -2.92 -12.23 5.04
CA ASP A 46 -2.77 -11.39 6.23
C ASP A 46 -2.44 -9.96 5.78
N PHE A 47 -3.45 -9.10 5.76
CA PHE A 47 -3.33 -7.74 5.29
C PHE A 47 -3.84 -6.75 6.33
N ALA A 48 -3.04 -5.72 6.60
CA ALA A 48 -3.42 -4.60 7.44
C ALA A 48 -2.99 -3.26 6.84
N ILE A 49 -3.78 -2.22 7.13
CA ILE A 49 -3.36 -0.83 6.92
C ILE A 49 -2.84 -0.32 8.27
N GLU A 50 -1.56 0.00 8.32
CA GLU A 50 -0.88 0.49 9.52
C GLU A 50 -1.04 2.01 9.67
N GLY A 51 -1.22 2.73 8.57
CA GLY A 51 -1.43 4.17 8.62
C GLY A 51 -1.69 4.85 7.28
N LEU A 52 -2.09 6.11 7.36
CA LEU A 52 -2.23 7.02 6.21
C LEU A 52 -0.98 7.89 6.11
N ALA A 53 -0.38 7.98 4.93
CA ALA A 53 0.72 8.91 4.70
C ALA A 53 0.19 10.35 4.63
N VAL A 54 0.71 11.23 5.49
CA VAL A 54 0.26 12.63 5.61
C VAL A 54 1.33 13.67 5.27
N GLY A 55 2.58 13.25 5.07
CA GLY A 55 3.69 14.12 4.74
C GLY A 55 4.98 13.32 4.58
N VAL A 56 6.00 13.98 4.03
CA VAL A 56 7.35 13.42 3.90
C VAL A 56 8.32 14.39 4.58
N ILE A 57 9.15 13.86 5.46
CA ILE A 57 10.31 14.58 5.98
C ILE A 57 11.51 14.09 5.19
N ARG A 58 12.22 15.01 4.56
CA ARG A 58 13.51 14.76 3.93
C ARG A 58 14.53 15.56 4.71
N ASP A 59 15.22 14.88 5.61
CA ASP A 59 16.41 15.46 6.23
C ASP A 59 17.54 15.44 5.19
N GLY A 60 18.26 16.54 5.08
CA GLY A 60 19.18 16.81 3.97
C GLY A 60 20.33 15.80 3.87
N ILE A 61 20.80 15.58 2.65
CA ILE A 61 22.15 15.05 2.37
C ILE A 61 23.18 15.99 3.03
#